data_AF-A0A158QJU6-F1
#
_entry.id   AF-A0A158QJU6-F1
#
_cell.length_a   1.000
_cell.length_b   1.000
_cell.length_c   1.000
_cell.angle_alpha   90.00
_cell.angle_beta   90.00
_cell.angle_gamma   90.00
#
_symmetry.space_group_name_H-M   'P 1'
#
loop_
_entity.id
_entity.type
_entity.pdbx_description
1 polymer ?
#
loop_
_entity_poly.entity_id
_entity_poly.type
_entity_poly.pdbx_seq_one_letter_code
_entity_poly.pdbx_strand_id
1 'polypeptide(L)'
;QNFILDAGHTGVNQLGGVFVNGRPLPDTTRQKIVELAHGGARPCDISRILQVSNGCVSKILCRYYESGTIRPRAIGGSKPRVATNNVVEKIEEYKREQPSIFAWEIRDKLLTDHICSQDTIPSVSSINRVLRNLAARKEQQAMQTDFYDRLRFVDPNLA
;
A
#
# COMPACT_ATOMS: atom_id res chain seq x y z
N GLN A 1 -5.86 -23.08 14.35
CA GLN A 1 -6.36 -22.80 12.98
C GLN A 1 -5.30 -23.31 12.02
N ASN A 2 -5.62 -24.40 11.31
CA ASN A 2 -4.68 -25.18 10.51
C ASN A 2 -4.05 -24.35 9.39
N PHE A 3 -2.72 -24.28 9.38
CA PHE A 3 -1.95 -23.76 8.25
C PHE A 3 -2.08 -24.76 7.10
N ILE A 4 -2.77 -24.36 6.02
CA ILE A 4 -2.71 -25.08 4.75
C ILE A 4 -1.26 -24.99 4.27
N LEU A 5 -0.54 -26.11 4.38
CA LEU A 5 0.77 -26.31 3.79
C LEU A 5 0.60 -26.41 2.28
N ASP A 6 0.79 -25.29 1.58
CA ASP A 6 0.99 -25.32 0.13
C ASP A 6 2.38 -25.92 -0.15
N ALA A 7 2.41 -27.23 -0.37
CA ALA A 7 3.59 -28.10 -0.41
C ALA A 7 4.52 -27.90 -1.63
N GLY A 8 4.48 -26.73 -2.30
CA GLY A 8 5.27 -26.45 -3.52
C GLY A 8 6.22 -25.26 -3.46
N HIS A 9 6.14 -24.38 -2.44
CA HIS A 9 6.82 -23.07 -2.47
C HIS A 9 7.87 -22.83 -1.38
N THR A 10 8.01 -23.77 -0.43
CA THR A 10 8.92 -23.63 0.71
C THR A 10 10.28 -24.22 0.36
N GLY A 11 11.32 -23.39 0.42
CA GLY A 11 12.72 -23.78 0.22
C GLY A 11 13.53 -23.72 1.52
N VAL A 12 14.67 -24.40 1.52
CA VAL A 12 15.67 -24.31 2.59
C VAL A 12 16.94 -23.68 2.01
N ASN A 13 17.47 -22.65 2.66
CA ASN A 13 18.68 -21.98 2.22
C ASN A 13 19.95 -22.72 2.70
N GLN A 14 21.13 -22.27 2.28
CA GLN A 14 22.42 -22.90 2.65
C GLN A 14 22.75 -22.85 4.16
N LEU A 15 22.05 -22.02 4.93
CA LEU A 15 22.18 -21.91 6.39
C LEU A 15 21.17 -22.79 7.13
N GLY A 16 20.37 -23.58 6.40
CA GLY A 16 19.30 -24.42 6.96
C GLY A 16 17.99 -23.67 7.25
N GLY A 17 17.91 -22.38 6.90
CA GLY A 17 16.73 -21.56 7.16
C GLY A 17 15.64 -21.75 6.13
N VAL A 18 14.39 -21.85 6.61
CA VAL A 18 13.20 -22.02 5.78
C VAL A 18 12.75 -20.67 5.19
N PHE A 19 12.40 -20.65 3.91
CA PHE A 19 11.92 -19.46 3.22
C PHE A 19 10.88 -19.79 2.16
N VAL A 20 10.13 -18.78 1.72
CA VAL A 20 9.17 -18.91 0.61
C VAL A 20 9.60 -17.98 -0.52
N ASN A 21 9.84 -18.55 -1.71
CA ASN A 21 10.29 -17.78 -2.87
C ASN A 21 9.28 -16.68 -3.25
N GLY A 22 9.78 -15.46 -3.49
CA GLY A 22 8.95 -14.31 -3.87
C GLY A 22 8.09 -13.72 -2.74
N ARG A 23 8.17 -14.24 -1.51
CA ARG A 23 7.48 -13.70 -0.34
C ARG A 23 8.47 -13.01 0.61
N PRO A 24 8.07 -11.93 1.30
CA PRO A 24 8.90 -11.33 2.33
C PRO A 24 9.05 -12.29 3.51
N LEU A 25 10.15 -12.15 4.27
CA LEU A 25 10.31 -12.85 5.54
C LEU A 25 9.15 -12.51 6.49
N PRO A 26 8.72 -13.44 7.36
CA PRO A 26 7.74 -13.16 8.39
C PRO A 26 8.14 -11.97 9.27
N ASP A 27 7.18 -11.14 9.64
CA ASP A 27 7.41 -9.94 10.46
C ASP A 27 8.08 -10.28 11.80
N THR A 28 7.79 -11.44 12.38
CA THR A 28 8.45 -11.94 13.61
C THR A 28 9.95 -12.14 13.42
N THR A 29 10.40 -12.67 12.28
CA THR A 29 11.83 -12.81 11.96
C THR A 29 12.47 -11.46 11.67
N ARG A 30 11.76 -10.57 10.97
CA ARG A 30 12.22 -9.20 10.68
C ARG A 30 12.41 -8.39 11.96
N GLN A 31 11.51 -8.54 12.91
CA GLN A 31 11.59 -7.95 14.25
C GLN A 31 12.81 -8.48 15.01
N LYS A 32 13.01 -9.80 15.05
CA LYS A 32 14.21 -10.41 15.68
C LYS A 32 15.52 -9.94 15.09
N ILE A 33 15.59 -9.70 13.77
CA ILE A 33 16.77 -9.12 13.11
C ILE A 33 17.12 -7.76 13.73
N VAL A 34 16.12 -6.89 13.89
CA VAL A 34 16.31 -5.55 14.47
C VAL A 34 16.65 -5.63 15.96
N GLU A 35 15.97 -6.48 16.71
CA GLU A 35 16.23 -6.68 18.15
C GLU A 35 17.67 -7.13 18.42
N LEU A 36 18.17 -8.11 17.67
CA LEU A 36 19.54 -8.58 17.82
C LEU A 36 20.57 -7.50 17.44
N ALA A 37 20.28 -6.70 16.40
CA ALA A 37 21.15 -5.59 16.01
C ALA A 37 21.20 -4.50 17.08
N HIS A 38 20.06 -4.15 17.69
CA HIS A 38 20.02 -3.25 18.85
C HIS A 38 20.73 -3.82 20.08
N GLY A 39 20.72 -5.15 20.24
CA GLY A 39 21.52 -5.87 21.23
C GLY A 39 23.03 -5.91 20.93
N GLY A 40 23.49 -5.23 19.87
CA GLY A 40 24.90 -5.15 19.50
C GLY A 40 25.42 -6.34 18.69
N ALA A 41 24.56 -7.28 18.28
CA ALA A 41 24.97 -8.40 17.45
C ALA A 41 25.37 -7.92 16.04
N ARG A 42 26.48 -8.45 15.51
CA ARG A 42 26.92 -8.10 14.16
C ARG A 42 25.99 -8.75 13.13
N PRO A 43 25.77 -8.14 11.95
CA PRO A 43 24.88 -8.69 10.92
C PRO A 43 25.20 -10.14 10.50
N CYS A 44 26.48 -10.53 10.50
CA CYS A 44 26.91 -11.89 10.19
C CYS A 44 26.51 -12.91 11.27
N ASP A 45 26.56 -12.50 12.55
CA ASP A 45 26.14 -13.34 13.66
C ASP A 45 24.61 -13.51 13.64
N ILE A 46 23.87 -12.41 13.38
CA ILE A 46 22.41 -12.44 13.19
C ILE A 46 22.02 -13.39 12.05
N SER A 47 22.74 -13.34 10.92
CA SER A 47 22.52 -14.22 9.77
C SER A 47 22.64 -15.70 10.15
N ARG A 48 23.65 -16.07 10.96
CA ARG A 48 23.84 -17.45 11.43
C ARG A 48 22.78 -17.86 12.45
N ILE A 49 22.48 -17.01 13.43
CA ILE A 49 21.51 -17.28 14.50
C ILE A 49 20.11 -17.51 13.93
N LEU A 50 19.68 -16.64 13.01
CA LEU A 50 18.35 -16.70 12.42
C LEU A 50 18.29 -17.54 11.14
N GLN A 51 19.42 -18.09 10.70
CA GLN A 51 19.56 -18.84 9.45
C GLN A 51 19.01 -18.08 8.23
N VAL A 52 19.17 -16.75 8.22
CA VAL A 52 18.76 -15.85 7.13
C VAL A 52 19.99 -15.41 6.37
N SER A 53 19.91 -15.27 5.04
CA SER A 53 21.07 -14.84 4.24
C SER A 53 21.56 -13.45 4.66
N ASN A 54 22.89 -13.25 4.65
CA ASN A 54 23.52 -11.97 5.00
C ASN A 54 22.95 -10.78 4.22
N GLY A 55 22.70 -10.96 2.92
CA GLY A 55 22.10 -9.92 2.08
C GLY A 55 20.67 -9.54 2.50
N CYS A 56 19.88 -10.49 3.03
CA CYS A 56 18.54 -10.20 3.54
C CYS A 56 18.60 -9.44 4.87
N VAL A 57 19.47 -9.87 5.81
CA VAL A 57 19.72 -9.17 7.07
C VAL A 57 20.15 -7.72 6.82
N SER A 58 21.15 -7.51 5.97
CA SER A 58 21.65 -6.17 5.61
C SER A 58 20.55 -5.30 5.00
N LYS A 59 19.75 -5.84 4.07
CA LYS A 59 18.65 -5.11 3.43
C LYS A 59 17.56 -4.70 4.42
N ILE A 60 17.25 -5.54 5.41
CA ILE A 60 16.25 -5.22 6.44
C ILE A 60 16.79 -4.13 7.36
N LEU A 61 18.02 -4.27 7.87
CA LEU A 61 18.63 -3.30 8.77
C LEU A 61 18.80 -1.92 8.12
N CYS A 62 19.29 -1.87 6.88
CA CYS A 62 19.43 -0.62 6.14
C CYS A 62 18.08 0.11 6.03
N ARG A 63 17.03 -0.60 5.60
CA ARG A 63 15.68 -0.03 5.49
C ARG A 63 15.11 0.40 6.84
N TYR A 64 15.39 -0.35 7.89
CA TYR A 64 14.97 -0.02 9.25
C TYR A 64 15.64 1.26 9.74
N TYR A 65 16.95 1.42 9.55
CA TYR A 65 17.65 2.65 9.95
C TYR A 65 17.23 3.87 9.11
N GLU A 66 16.84 3.68 7.84
CA GLU A 66 16.32 4.76 7.00
C GLU A 66 14.91 5.23 7.38
N SER A 67 14.03 4.32 7.81
CA SER A 67 12.57 4.60 7.88
C SER A 67 11.87 4.15 9.16
N GLY A 68 12.57 3.48 10.07
CA GLY A 68 12.03 2.95 11.33
C GLY A 68 11.06 1.77 11.18
N THR A 69 10.66 1.39 9.96
CA THR A 69 9.68 0.33 9.75
C THR A 69 10.32 -1.02 9.47
N ILE A 70 9.83 -2.04 10.19
CA ILE A 70 10.14 -3.43 9.86
C ILE A 70 9.31 -3.94 8.70
N ARG A 71 8.20 -3.28 8.33
CA ARG A 71 7.25 -3.84 7.36
C ARG A 71 7.86 -3.90 5.95
N PRO A 72 7.63 -4.98 5.18
CA PRO A 72 8.05 -5.02 3.79
C PRO A 72 7.33 -3.93 2.98
N ARG A 73 7.98 -3.45 1.90
CA ARG A 73 7.28 -2.59 0.94
C ARG A 73 6.17 -3.40 0.26
N ALA A 74 5.11 -2.72 -0.20
CA ALA A 74 4.10 -3.35 -1.03
C ALA A 74 4.77 -4.00 -2.26
N ILE A 75 4.44 -5.27 -2.50
CA ILE A 75 4.95 -6.06 -3.63
C ILE A 75 3.80 -6.21 -4.63
N GLY A 76 4.08 -5.91 -5.90
CA GLY A 76 3.09 -5.98 -6.98
C GLY A 76 2.29 -4.70 -7.15
N GLY A 77 1.20 -4.82 -7.91
CA GLY A 77 0.43 -3.68 -8.40
C GLY A 77 1.07 -3.00 -9.61
N SER A 78 0.30 -2.15 -10.28
CA SER A 78 0.76 -1.33 -11.40
C SER A 78 0.51 0.14 -11.09
N LYS A 79 1.40 1.00 -11.59
CA LYS A 79 1.12 2.44 -11.58
C LYS A 79 -0.11 2.72 -12.44
N PRO A 80 -1.01 3.63 -12.04
CA PRO A 80 -2.15 4.00 -12.87
C PRO A 80 -1.69 4.51 -14.24
N ARG A 81 -2.16 3.87 -15.33
CA ARG A 81 -1.78 4.21 -16.71
C ARG A 81 -2.63 5.34 -17.30
N VAL A 82 -3.95 5.29 -17.08
CA VAL A 82 -4.94 6.22 -17.66
C VAL A 82 -5.68 7.05 -16.61
N ALA A 83 -5.86 6.48 -15.40
CA ALA A 83 -6.41 7.20 -14.26
C ALA A 83 -5.28 7.84 -13.45
N THR A 84 -4.53 8.73 -14.09
CA THR A 84 -3.49 9.53 -13.41
C THR A 84 -4.16 10.50 -12.42
N ASN A 85 -3.39 11.06 -11.48
CA ASN A 85 -3.94 11.95 -10.45
C ASN A 85 -4.70 13.14 -11.07
N ASN A 86 -4.12 13.79 -12.08
CA ASN A 86 -4.75 14.90 -12.80
C ASN A 86 -6.11 14.51 -13.42
N VAL A 87 -6.19 13.32 -14.03
CA VAL A 87 -7.44 12.82 -14.63
C VAL A 87 -8.49 12.54 -13.55
N VAL A 88 -8.08 11.94 -12.43
CA VAL A 88 -8.97 11.66 -11.29
C VAL A 88 -9.51 12.96 -10.68
N GLU A 89 -8.66 13.96 -10.50
CA GLU A 89 -9.03 15.29 -10.00
C GLU A 89 -10.06 15.96 -10.92
N LYS A 90 -9.84 15.93 -12.24
CA LYS A 90 -10.79 16.47 -13.22
C LYS A 90 -12.12 15.71 -13.24
N ILE A 91 -12.10 14.38 -13.14
CA ILE A 91 -13.33 13.57 -13.00
C ILE A 91 -14.12 13.98 -11.75
N GLU A 92 -13.44 14.21 -10.62
CA GLU A 92 -14.08 14.67 -9.40
C GLU A 92 -14.68 16.07 -9.55
N GLU A 93 -13.93 17.00 -10.16
CA GLU A 93 -14.34 18.37 -10.42
C GLU A 93 -15.61 18.42 -11.27
N TYR A 94 -15.64 17.74 -12.42
CA TYR A 94 -16.84 17.70 -13.28
C TYR A 94 -18.05 17.11 -12.57
N LYS A 95 -17.85 16.05 -11.77
CA LYS A 95 -18.96 15.44 -11.02
C LYS A 95 -19.45 16.32 -9.87
N ARG A 96 -18.57 17.13 -9.27
CA ARG A 96 -18.91 18.09 -8.23
C ARG A 96 -19.68 19.28 -8.80
N GLU A 97 -19.27 19.79 -9.95
CA GLU A 97 -19.95 20.91 -10.63
C GLU A 97 -21.31 20.50 -11.18
N GLN A 98 -21.41 19.31 -11.76
CA GLN A 98 -22.65 18.77 -12.31
C GLN A 98 -22.89 17.34 -11.80
N PRO A 99 -23.58 17.17 -10.65
CA PRO A 99 -23.84 15.84 -10.09
C PRO A 99 -24.61 14.89 -11.01
N SER A 100 -25.40 15.42 -11.96
CA SER A 100 -26.15 14.63 -12.93
C SER A 100 -25.31 14.11 -14.11
N ILE A 101 -24.07 14.61 -14.29
CA ILE A 101 -23.24 14.25 -15.46
C ILE A 101 -22.95 12.74 -15.48
N PHE A 102 -23.15 12.13 -16.64
CA PHE A 102 -22.89 10.72 -16.89
C PHE A 102 -21.39 10.48 -17.18
N ALA A 103 -20.93 9.25 -16.94
CA ALA A 103 -19.53 8.90 -17.13
C ALA A 103 -19.05 9.01 -18.59
N TRP A 104 -19.95 8.83 -19.57
CA TRP A 104 -19.62 9.06 -20.98
C TRP A 104 -19.48 10.55 -21.30
N GLU A 105 -20.30 11.41 -20.70
CA GLU A 105 -20.17 12.88 -20.85
C GLU A 105 -18.87 13.38 -20.20
N ILE A 106 -18.51 12.84 -19.03
CA ILE A 106 -17.20 13.11 -18.40
C ILE A 106 -16.06 12.72 -19.34
N ARG A 107 -16.15 11.55 -20.00
CA ARG A 107 -15.14 11.10 -20.96
C ARG A 107 -14.98 12.12 -22.10
N ASP A 108 -16.08 12.61 -22.64
CA ASP A 108 -16.07 13.52 -23.79
C ASP A 108 -15.58 14.93 -23.37
N LYS A 109 -15.89 15.38 -22.13
CA LYS A 109 -15.30 16.60 -21.55
C LYS A 109 -13.79 16.47 -21.35
N LEU A 110 -13.29 15.33 -20.88
CA LEU A 110 -11.84 15.11 -20.71
C LEU A 110 -11.06 15.23 -22.04
N LEU A 111 -11.68 14.89 -23.17
CA LEU A 111 -11.11 15.09 -24.50
C LEU A 111 -11.21 16.56 -24.94
N THR A 112 -12.39 17.16 -24.76
CA THR A 112 -12.66 18.56 -25.13
C THR A 112 -11.75 19.54 -24.39
N ASP A 113 -11.55 19.32 -23.09
CA ASP A 113 -10.73 20.17 -22.24
C ASP A 113 -9.23 19.80 -22.32
N HIS A 114 -8.86 18.91 -23.24
CA HIS A 114 -7.49 18.45 -23.50
C HIS A 114 -6.75 17.89 -22.27
N ILE A 115 -7.50 17.31 -21.32
CA ILE A 115 -6.94 16.61 -20.16
C ILE A 115 -6.39 15.25 -20.58
N CYS A 116 -7.06 14.59 -21.53
CA CYS A 116 -6.67 13.31 -22.11
C CYS A 116 -6.55 13.39 -23.63
N SER A 117 -5.72 12.53 -24.20
CA SER A 117 -5.70 12.23 -25.64
C SER A 117 -6.51 10.96 -25.92
N GLN A 118 -6.73 10.63 -27.20
CA GLN A 118 -7.41 9.40 -27.60
C GLN A 118 -6.74 8.12 -27.05
N ASP A 119 -5.43 8.16 -26.80
CA ASP A 119 -4.68 7.01 -26.28
C ASP A 119 -4.67 6.95 -24.74
N THR A 120 -4.91 8.08 -24.06
CA THR A 120 -4.86 8.16 -22.59
C THR A 120 -6.24 8.25 -21.93
N ILE A 121 -7.30 8.43 -22.73
CA ILE A 121 -8.66 8.56 -22.22
C ILE A 121 -9.11 7.27 -21.50
N PRO A 122 -9.57 7.35 -20.24
CA PRO A 122 -10.11 6.19 -19.55
C PRO A 122 -11.44 5.74 -20.16
N SER A 123 -11.69 4.43 -20.13
CA SER A 123 -12.99 3.88 -20.51
C SER A 123 -14.11 4.36 -19.56
N VAL A 124 -15.36 4.35 -20.03
CA VAL A 124 -16.54 4.70 -19.22
C VAL A 124 -16.61 3.87 -17.92
N SER A 125 -16.24 2.58 -18.00
CA SER A 125 -16.16 1.71 -16.82
C SER A 125 -15.05 2.15 -15.84
N SER A 126 -13.90 2.58 -16.35
CA SER A 126 -12.80 3.10 -15.53
C SER A 126 -13.19 4.39 -14.82
N ILE A 127 -13.89 5.31 -15.50
CA ILE A 127 -14.43 6.55 -14.90
C ILE A 127 -15.41 6.21 -13.79
N ASN A 128 -16.36 5.29 -14.02
CA ASN A 128 -17.28 4.85 -12.98
C ASN A 128 -16.57 4.21 -11.77
N ARG A 129 -15.48 3.47 -12.01
CA ARG A 129 -14.65 2.93 -10.92
C ARG A 129 -13.99 4.05 -10.12
N VAL A 130 -13.47 5.08 -10.78
CA VAL A 130 -12.92 6.28 -10.11
C VAL A 130 -13.99 6.94 -9.25
N LEU A 131 -15.18 7.18 -9.79
CA LEU A 131 -16.29 7.81 -9.06
C LEU A 131 -16.71 7.02 -7.80
N ARG A 132 -16.84 5.70 -7.91
CA ARG A 132 -17.14 4.85 -6.74
C ARG A 132 -16.03 4.89 -5.69
N ASN A 133 -14.77 4.88 -6.12
CA ASN A 133 -13.63 4.98 -5.20
C ASN A 133 -13.58 6.35 -4.50
N LEU A 134 -13.93 7.43 -5.19
CA LEU A 134 -14.01 8.77 -4.59
C LEU A 134 -15.14 8.84 -3.55
N ALA A 135 -16.32 8.29 -3.85
CA ALA A 135 -17.42 8.21 -2.90
C ALA A 135 -17.04 7.42 -1.63
N ALA A 136 -16.46 6.23 -1.80
CA ALA A 136 -16.01 5.41 -0.67
C ALA A 136 -14.94 6.11 0.20
N ARG A 137 -14.02 6.88 -0.42
CA ARG A 137 -13.03 7.68 0.32
C ARG A 137 -13.68 8.81 1.12
N LYS A 138 -14.69 9.48 0.56
CA LYS A 138 -15.44 10.54 1.26
C LYS A 138 -16.23 9.98 2.45
N GLU A 139 -16.87 8.82 2.29
CA GLU A 139 -17.57 8.13 3.38
C GLU A 139 -16.62 7.76 4.52
N GLN A 140 -15.45 7.20 4.21
CA GLN A 140 -14.43 6.88 5.22
C GLN A 140 -13.95 8.12 5.98
N GLN A 141 -13.76 9.24 5.28
CA GLN A 141 -13.37 10.51 5.91
C GLN A 141 -14.48 11.04 6.81
N ALA A 142 -15.74 11.04 6.35
CA ALA A 142 -16.89 11.48 7.15
C ALA A 142 -17.07 10.63 8.42
N MET A 143 -16.94 9.31 8.32
CA MET A 143 -16.99 8.42 9.48
C MET A 143 -15.86 8.70 10.49
N GLN A 144 -14.67 9.02 9.98
CA GLN A 144 -13.54 9.35 10.83
C GLN A 144 -13.72 10.70 11.52
N THR A 145 -14.21 11.73 10.82
CA THR A 145 -14.51 13.04 11.42
C THR A 145 -15.62 12.91 12.47
N ASP A 146 -16.68 12.18 12.18
CA ASP A 146 -17.78 11.94 13.13
C ASP A 146 -17.29 11.23 14.39
N PHE A 147 -16.37 10.27 14.25
CA PHE A 147 -15.76 9.60 15.37
C PHE A 147 -14.94 10.56 16.25
N TYR A 148 -14.09 11.40 15.65
CA TYR A 148 -13.30 12.38 16.39
C TYR A 148 -14.17 13.45 17.07
N ASP A 149 -15.22 13.92 16.40
CA ASP A 149 -16.15 14.87 17.00
C ASP A 149 -16.89 14.24 18.18
N ARG A 150 -17.33 12.98 18.08
CA ARG A 150 -17.88 12.25 19.25
C ARG A 150 -16.88 12.13 20.39
N LEU A 151 -15.60 11.88 20.12
CA LEU A 151 -14.57 11.82 21.16
C LEU A 151 -14.37 13.19 21.84
N ARG A 152 -14.43 14.30 21.10
CA ARG A 152 -14.32 15.65 21.67
C ARG A 152 -15.43 15.97 22.67
N PHE A 153 -16.62 15.41 22.49
CA PHE A 153 -17.71 15.54 23.47
C PHE A 153 -17.47 14.74 24.75
N VAL A 154 -16.63 13.69 24.71
CA VAL A 154 -16.37 12.80 25.85
C VAL A 154 -15.10 13.20 26.61
N ASP A 155 -14.07 13.69 25.92
CA ASP A 155 -12.81 14.17 26.51
C ASP A 155 -12.41 15.55 25.95
N PRO A 156 -12.72 16.66 26.66
CA PRO A 156 -12.42 18.03 26.20
C PRO A 156 -10.93 18.37 26.15
N ASN A 157 -10.05 17.53 26.74
CA ASN A 157 -8.62 17.80 26.90
C ASN A 157 -7.74 17.18 25.79
N LEU A 158 -8.32 16.63 24.73
CA LEU A 158 -7.57 16.02 23.62
C LEU A 158 -7.24 16.99 22.47
N ALA A 159 -7.09 18.29 22.79
CA ALA A 159 -6.77 19.35 21.83
C ALA A 159 -5.25 19.55 21.67
#